data_AF-A0A7X4EET3-F1
#
_entry.id   AF-A0A7X4EET3-F1
#
_cell.length_a   1.000
_cell.length_b   1.000
_cell.length_c   1.000
_cell.angle_alpha   90.00
_cell.angle_beta   90.00
_cell.angle_gamma   90.00
#
_symmetry.space_group_name_H-M   'P 1'
#
loop_
_entity.id
_entity.type
_entity.pdbx_description
1 polymer ?
#
loop_
_entity_poly.entity_id
_entity_poly.type
_entity_poly.pdbx_seq_one_letter_code
_entity_poly.pdbx_strand_id
1 'polypeptide(L)'
;MREYEIVYILDSALSREAVDAKLDTFHAALGGEVNTVDHWGVRPLAYPIRKAGTGYYVIVHVTADPVGLPEFERLLKLDEEMMRYLIVLNEGQPSSGASVLAERPQKPAAEDADSEPPPQEAEEEPASDAEGDGGSGEETEAEAPEEAQPSGPPVFSGARGRRRRHEGPPIVLLNYKDVTTLSRFLTEQGKILPKRTTKVTARFQRQLGVAVKRARHLALLPYIRDHEA
;
A
#
# COMPACT_ATOMS: atom_id res chain seq x y z
N MET A 1 25.89 -9.19 -9.27
CA MET A 1 25.34 -7.83 -9.19
C MET A 1 23.92 -7.89 -8.64
N ARG A 2 23.51 -6.87 -7.90
CA ARG A 2 22.17 -6.75 -7.33
C ARG A 2 21.54 -5.45 -7.81
N GLU A 3 20.23 -5.43 -7.95
CA GLU A 3 19.49 -4.21 -8.24
C GLU A 3 19.22 -3.43 -6.95
N TYR A 4 19.53 -2.15 -6.97
CA TYR A 4 19.32 -1.22 -5.89
C TYR A 4 18.39 -0.11 -6.37
N GLU A 5 17.58 0.37 -5.44
CA GLU A 5 16.86 1.62 -5.57
C GLU A 5 17.51 2.65 -4.63
N ILE A 6 17.92 3.76 -5.19
CA ILE A 6 18.53 4.86 -4.46
C ILE A 6 17.63 6.07 -4.57
N VAL A 7 17.21 6.61 -3.43
CA VAL A 7 16.43 7.84 -3.36
C VAL A 7 17.29 8.94 -2.79
N TYR A 8 17.42 10.05 -3.51
CA TYR A 8 18.13 11.24 -3.08
C TYR A 8 17.15 12.36 -2.74
N ILE A 9 17.50 13.13 -1.71
CA ILE A 9 16.87 14.39 -1.36
C ILE A 9 17.97 15.45 -1.39
N LEU A 10 17.93 16.30 -2.41
CA LEU A 10 18.87 17.40 -2.65
C LEU A 10 18.22 18.72 -2.27
N ASP A 11 19.04 19.75 -2.06
CA ASP A 11 18.54 21.11 -1.86
C ASP A 11 17.66 21.56 -3.04
N SER A 12 16.53 22.20 -2.73
CA SER A 12 15.64 22.80 -3.71
C SER A 12 16.23 24.01 -4.45
N ALA A 13 17.31 24.61 -3.91
CA ALA A 13 17.99 25.73 -4.57
C ALA A 13 18.73 25.33 -5.86
N LEU A 14 18.99 24.03 -6.07
CA LEU A 14 19.72 23.53 -7.22
C LEU A 14 18.85 23.45 -8.48
N SER A 15 19.45 23.81 -9.62
CA SER A 15 18.83 23.57 -10.92
C SER A 15 18.87 22.09 -11.28
N ARG A 16 17.95 21.65 -12.13
CA ARG A 16 17.92 20.26 -12.63
C ARG A 16 19.24 19.83 -13.28
N GLU A 17 19.83 20.70 -14.08
CA GLU A 17 21.11 20.41 -14.76
C GLU A 17 22.26 20.19 -13.75
N ALA A 18 22.30 20.98 -12.68
CA ALA A 18 23.29 20.79 -11.62
C ALA A 18 23.07 19.49 -10.85
N VAL A 19 21.80 19.11 -10.63
CA VAL A 19 21.45 17.81 -10.05
C VAL A 19 21.93 16.66 -10.93
N ASP A 20 21.70 16.73 -12.25
CA ASP A 20 22.09 15.68 -13.19
C ASP A 20 23.62 15.50 -13.23
N ALA A 21 24.39 16.59 -13.29
CA ALA A 21 25.85 16.56 -13.24
C ALA A 21 26.40 15.91 -11.96
N LYS A 22 25.72 16.11 -10.83
CA LYS A 22 26.08 15.47 -9.55
C LYS A 22 25.77 13.98 -9.55
N LEU A 23 24.61 13.60 -10.07
CA LEU A 23 24.23 12.20 -10.20
C LEU A 23 25.25 11.45 -11.07
N ASP A 24 25.70 12.04 -12.18
CA ASP A 24 26.73 11.44 -13.03
C ASP A 24 28.06 11.23 -12.29
N THR A 25 28.46 12.21 -11.47
CA THR A 25 29.65 12.10 -10.61
C THR A 25 29.53 10.95 -9.61
N PHE A 26 28.36 10.80 -8.98
CA PHE A 26 28.11 9.72 -8.03
C PHE A 26 28.01 8.35 -8.71
N HIS A 27 27.35 8.26 -9.85
CA HIS A 27 27.21 7.02 -10.61
C HIS A 27 28.56 6.52 -11.14
N ALA A 28 29.46 7.43 -11.54
CA ALA A 28 30.83 7.08 -11.93
C ALA A 28 31.60 6.36 -10.81
N ALA A 29 31.37 6.75 -9.54
CA ALA A 29 32.03 6.13 -8.39
C ALA A 29 31.43 4.78 -7.98
N LEU A 30 30.16 4.52 -8.30
CA LEU A 30 29.48 3.27 -7.97
C LEU A 30 29.91 2.11 -8.88
N GLY A 31 30.35 2.39 -10.11
CA GLY A 31 30.81 1.38 -11.07
C GLY A 31 29.73 0.39 -11.49
N GLY A 32 28.46 0.81 -11.48
CA GLY A 32 27.28 0.01 -11.83
C GLY A 32 26.52 0.56 -13.03
N GLU A 33 25.57 -0.23 -13.54
CA GLU A 33 24.70 0.17 -14.64
C GLU A 33 23.46 0.90 -14.12
N VAL A 34 23.20 2.09 -14.65
CA VAL A 34 22.01 2.89 -14.31
C VAL A 34 20.86 2.46 -15.22
N ASN A 35 19.80 1.91 -14.63
CA ASN A 35 18.65 1.41 -15.39
C ASN A 35 17.64 2.53 -15.68
N THR A 36 17.31 3.33 -14.66
CA THR A 36 16.26 4.35 -14.76
C THR A 36 16.51 5.47 -13.76
N VAL A 37 16.36 6.72 -14.20
CA VAL A 37 16.45 7.94 -13.38
C VAL A 37 15.12 8.67 -13.46
N ASP A 38 14.42 8.76 -12.34
CA ASP A 38 13.12 9.43 -12.21
C ASP A 38 13.24 10.69 -11.35
N HIS A 39 13.00 11.84 -11.94
CA HIS A 39 12.93 13.11 -11.21
C HIS A 39 11.51 13.37 -10.74
N TRP A 40 11.34 13.46 -9.42
CA TRP A 40 10.07 13.86 -8.81
C TRP A 40 9.96 15.37 -8.59
N GLY A 41 11.06 16.09 -8.78
CA GLY A 41 11.10 17.54 -8.66
C GLY A 41 11.11 18.02 -7.20
N VAL A 42 10.79 19.31 -7.02
CA VAL A 42 10.69 19.94 -5.70
C VAL A 42 9.39 19.51 -5.04
N ARG A 43 9.49 18.97 -3.82
CA ARG A 43 8.34 18.58 -3.00
C ARG A 43 8.47 19.13 -1.58
N PRO A 44 7.35 19.41 -0.90
CA PRO A 44 7.37 19.75 0.52
C PRO A 44 7.77 18.53 1.34
N LEU A 45 8.64 18.75 2.32
CA LEU A 45 9.07 17.75 3.29
C LEU A 45 8.06 17.72 4.43
N ALA A 46 7.70 16.53 4.91
CA ALA A 46 6.77 16.38 6.04
C ALA A 46 7.30 16.97 7.36
N TYR A 47 8.61 17.25 7.43
CA TYR A 47 9.27 17.94 8.52
C TYR A 47 10.59 18.53 8.00
N PRO A 48 11.10 19.63 8.60
CA PRO A 48 12.26 20.32 8.07
C PRO A 48 13.53 19.47 8.19
N ILE A 49 14.31 19.42 7.11
CA ILE A 49 15.65 18.80 7.07
C ILE A 49 16.65 19.92 6.88
N ARG A 50 17.65 20.04 7.76
CA ARG A 50 18.63 21.14 7.72
C ARG A 50 17.97 22.54 7.62
N LYS A 51 16.80 22.72 8.28
CA LYS A 51 15.95 23.93 8.24
C LYS A 51 15.26 24.22 6.89
N ALA A 52 15.43 23.37 5.88
CA ALA A 52 14.66 23.46 4.65
C ALA A 52 13.32 22.72 4.81
N GLY A 53 12.22 23.34 4.36
CA GLY A 53 10.89 22.73 4.29
C GLY A 53 10.57 22.05 2.96
N THR A 54 11.44 22.21 1.96
CA THR A 54 11.31 21.65 0.61
C THR A 54 12.59 20.89 0.24
N GLY A 55 12.45 19.91 -0.65
CA GLY A 55 13.60 19.18 -1.20
C GLY A 55 13.33 18.68 -2.61
N TYR A 56 14.40 18.54 -3.39
CA TYR A 56 14.36 17.97 -4.73
C TYR A 56 14.56 16.46 -4.66
N TYR A 57 13.55 15.68 -5.07
CA TYR A 57 13.58 14.22 -5.00
C TYR A 57 14.02 13.61 -6.33
N VAL A 58 14.97 12.68 -6.26
CA VAL A 58 15.37 11.85 -7.40
C VAL A 58 15.40 10.39 -6.96
N ILE A 59 14.86 9.52 -7.80
CA ILE A 59 14.88 8.07 -7.62
C ILE A 59 15.70 7.47 -8.75
N VAL A 60 16.64 6.61 -8.41
CA VAL A 60 17.49 5.94 -9.38
C VAL A 60 17.46 4.44 -9.12
N HIS A 61 17.24 3.68 -10.18
CA HIS A 61 17.40 2.23 -10.20
C HIS A 61 18.77 1.91 -10.79
N VAL A 62 19.62 1.23 -10.00
CA VAL A 62 20.99 0.91 -10.40
C VAL A 62 21.27 -0.56 -10.14
N THR A 63 21.91 -1.21 -11.09
CA THR A 63 22.50 -2.54 -10.93
C THR A 63 23.96 -2.38 -10.51
N ALA A 64 24.30 -2.73 -9.27
CA ALA A 64 25.64 -2.50 -8.72
C ALA A 64 26.19 -3.73 -7.99
N ASP A 65 27.50 -3.72 -7.79
CA ASP A 65 28.20 -4.70 -6.96
C ASP A 65 28.27 -4.22 -5.49
N PRO A 66 28.01 -5.08 -4.49
CA PRO A 66 27.99 -4.67 -3.09
C PRO A 66 29.35 -4.20 -2.56
N VAL A 67 30.46 -4.50 -3.22
CA VAL A 67 31.81 -4.12 -2.75
C VAL A 67 32.01 -2.61 -2.81
N GLY A 68 31.47 -1.92 -3.83
CA GLY A 68 31.61 -0.47 -4.01
C GLY A 68 30.65 0.39 -3.17
N LEU A 69 29.62 -0.20 -2.58
CA LEU A 69 28.59 0.55 -1.85
C LEU A 69 29.11 1.37 -0.65
N PRO A 70 30.03 0.87 0.21
CA PRO A 70 30.50 1.64 1.36
C PRO A 70 31.29 2.89 0.95
N GLU A 71 32.07 2.82 -0.12
CA GLU A 71 32.81 3.97 -0.64
C GLU A 71 31.87 5.00 -1.26
N PHE A 72 30.88 4.51 -2.01
CA PHE A 72 29.81 5.33 -2.55
C PHE A 72 29.01 6.04 -1.44
N GLU A 73 28.60 5.34 -0.38
CA GLU A 73 27.89 5.92 0.76
C GLU A 73 28.72 7.02 1.45
N ARG A 74 30.05 6.85 1.51
CA ARG A 74 30.96 7.87 2.03
C ARG A 74 30.95 9.13 1.17
N LEU A 75 30.97 9.01 -0.16
CA LEU A 75 30.89 10.14 -1.08
C LEU A 75 29.56 10.89 -0.90
N LEU A 76 28.44 10.18 -0.81
CA LEU A 76 27.13 10.77 -0.56
C LEU A 76 27.06 11.55 0.76
N LYS A 77 27.73 11.07 1.81
CA LYS A 77 27.80 11.76 3.12
C LYS A 77 28.63 13.04 3.10
N LEU A 78 29.61 13.12 2.20
CA LEU A 78 30.53 14.26 2.11
C LEU A 78 29.94 15.43 1.32
N ASP A 79 28.96 15.19 0.46
CA ASP A 79 28.32 16.23 -0.32
C ASP A 79 27.38 17.08 0.55
N GLU A 80 27.62 18.40 0.57
CA GLU A 80 26.87 19.34 1.40
C GLU A 80 25.46 19.63 0.86
N GLU A 81 25.24 19.47 -0.44
CA GLU A 81 23.95 19.71 -1.08
C GLU A 81 22.99 18.52 -0.91
N MET A 82 23.53 17.35 -0.59
CA MET A 82 22.75 16.18 -0.21
C MET A 82 22.18 16.33 1.19
N MET A 83 20.86 16.48 1.29
CA MET A 83 20.18 16.49 2.58
C MET A 83 20.05 15.08 3.15
N ARG A 84 19.59 14.13 2.35
CA ARG A 84 19.44 12.71 2.71
C ARG A 84 19.48 11.80 1.50
N TYR A 85 19.79 10.54 1.75
CA TYR A 85 19.67 9.47 0.78
C TYR A 85 19.11 8.20 1.44
N LEU A 86 18.55 7.30 0.65
CA LEU A 86 18.16 5.97 1.08
C LEU A 86 18.54 4.97 0.00
N ILE A 87 19.33 3.95 0.36
CA ILE A 87 19.69 2.83 -0.51
C ILE A 87 18.88 1.62 -0.06
N VAL A 88 18.12 1.01 -0.97
CA VAL A 88 17.32 -0.19 -0.71
C VAL A 88 17.63 -1.22 -1.79
N LEU A 89 17.64 -2.50 -1.43
CA LEU A 89 17.64 -3.58 -2.41
C LEU A 89 16.31 -3.58 -3.17
N ASN A 90 16.34 -3.51 -4.50
CA ASN A 90 15.11 -3.56 -5.29
C ASN A 90 14.59 -5.00 -5.32
N GLU A 91 13.37 -5.20 -4.80
CA GLU A 91 12.66 -6.49 -4.84
C GLU A 91 11.64 -6.54 -6.00
N GLY A 92 11.83 -5.70 -7.03
CA GLY A 92 10.91 -5.57 -8.17
C GLY A 92 9.78 -4.56 -7.95
N GLN A 93 10.00 -3.54 -7.11
CA GLN A 93 9.03 -2.47 -6.90
C GLN A 93 9.07 -1.52 -8.11
N PRO A 94 7.91 -1.11 -8.66
CA PRO A 94 7.89 -0.08 -9.68
C PRO A 94 8.39 1.25 -9.10
N SER A 95 9.03 2.05 -9.95
CA SER A 95 9.51 3.37 -9.56
C SER A 95 8.36 4.30 -9.15
N SER A 96 7.22 4.15 -9.84
CA SER A 96 5.94 4.80 -9.54
C SER A 96 5.42 4.31 -8.20
N GLY A 97 5.24 5.25 -7.26
CA GLY A 97 5.00 5.01 -5.84
C GLY A 97 3.69 4.34 -5.43
N ALA A 98 3.03 3.58 -6.31
CA ALA A 98 1.84 2.81 -5.98
C ALA A 98 2.20 1.48 -5.30
N SER A 99 1.46 1.11 -4.26
CA SER A 99 1.52 -0.24 -3.69
C SER A 99 0.84 -1.24 -4.62
N VAL A 100 1.42 -2.43 -4.79
CA VAL A 100 0.80 -3.50 -5.59
C VAL A 100 -0.29 -4.16 -4.73
N LEU A 101 -1.54 -3.81 -5.02
CA LEU A 101 -2.71 -4.52 -4.53
C LEU A 101 -2.84 -5.80 -5.34
N ALA A 102 -2.80 -6.96 -4.68
CA ALA A 102 -3.17 -8.18 -5.37
C ALA A 102 -4.69 -8.29 -5.42
N GLU A 103 -5.23 -8.55 -6.60
CA GLU A 103 -6.54 -9.15 -6.71
C GLU A 103 -6.51 -10.47 -5.94
N ARG A 104 -7.48 -10.65 -5.05
CA ARG A 104 -7.63 -11.91 -4.34
C ARG A 104 -7.87 -12.96 -5.44
N PRO A 105 -7.12 -14.08 -5.50
CA PRO A 105 -7.58 -15.19 -6.31
C PRO A 105 -8.99 -15.48 -5.83
N GLN A 106 -9.97 -15.39 -6.74
CA GLN A 106 -11.32 -15.86 -6.46
C GLN A 106 -11.08 -17.29 -5.99
N LYS A 107 -11.32 -17.54 -4.70
CA LYS A 107 -11.37 -18.91 -4.22
C LYS A 107 -12.36 -19.55 -5.20
N PRO A 108 -11.99 -20.60 -5.95
CA PRO A 108 -12.96 -21.26 -6.80
C PRO A 108 -14.15 -21.50 -5.87
N ALA A 109 -15.30 -20.97 -6.26
CA ALA A 109 -16.55 -21.30 -5.61
C ALA A 109 -16.46 -22.80 -5.37
N ALA A 110 -16.64 -23.22 -4.12
CA ALA A 110 -16.67 -24.64 -3.81
C ALA A 110 -17.53 -25.25 -4.90
N GLU A 111 -16.97 -26.22 -5.64
CA GLU A 111 -17.73 -27.01 -6.58
C GLU A 111 -18.98 -27.43 -5.81
N ASP A 112 -20.13 -26.88 -6.20
CA ASP A 112 -21.44 -27.30 -5.76
C ASP A 112 -21.65 -28.72 -6.33
N ALA A 113 -20.91 -29.67 -5.78
CA ALA A 113 -21.13 -31.10 -5.92
C ALA A 113 -22.13 -31.50 -4.84
N ASP A 114 -23.37 -31.07 -5.04
CA ASP A 114 -24.60 -31.80 -4.72
C ASP A 114 -25.79 -30.93 -5.18
N SER A 115 -25.87 -30.74 -6.51
CA SER A 115 -27.17 -30.57 -7.15
C SER A 115 -27.80 -31.96 -7.23
N GLU A 116 -28.49 -32.36 -6.17
CA GLU A 116 -29.40 -33.50 -6.23
C GLU A 116 -30.53 -33.12 -7.20
N PRO A 117 -30.69 -33.80 -8.35
CA PRO A 117 -31.77 -33.48 -9.28
C PRO A 117 -33.11 -33.95 -8.69
N PRO A 118 -34.20 -33.19 -8.83
CA PRO A 118 -35.51 -33.68 -8.44
C PRO A 118 -35.88 -34.88 -9.34
N PRO A 119 -36.41 -35.99 -8.79
CA PRO A 119 -36.88 -37.09 -9.60
C PRO A 119 -38.10 -36.68 -10.42
N GLN A 120 -38.03 -36.94 -11.73
CA GLN A 120 -39.08 -36.74 -12.71
C GLN A 120 -40.20 -37.77 -12.55
N GLU A 121 -41.40 -37.31 -12.90
CA GLU A 121 -42.71 -37.96 -12.83
C GLU A 121 -42.81 -39.27 -13.64
N ALA A 122 -43.60 -40.22 -13.15
CA ALA A 122 -44.23 -41.27 -13.94
C ALA A 122 -45.73 -41.33 -13.57
N GLU A 123 -46.56 -41.31 -14.60
CA GLU A 123 -48.02 -41.19 -14.60
C GLU A 123 -48.74 -42.40 -13.96
N GLU A 124 -49.88 -42.15 -13.29
CA GLU A 124 -51.16 -42.86 -13.50
C GLU A 124 -52.30 -42.20 -12.67
N GLU A 125 -53.37 -41.77 -13.36
CA GLU A 125 -54.69 -41.32 -12.85
C GLU A 125 -55.65 -42.52 -12.63
N PRO A 126 -56.93 -42.40 -12.15
CA PRO A 126 -57.71 -41.20 -11.74
C PRO A 126 -58.60 -41.33 -10.46
N ALA A 127 -59.26 -40.20 -10.14
CA ALA A 127 -60.61 -40.00 -9.57
C ALA A 127 -60.84 -39.97 -8.04
N SER A 128 -61.19 -38.80 -7.49
CA SER A 128 -62.60 -38.41 -7.17
C SER A 128 -62.68 -37.11 -6.34
N ASP A 129 -63.50 -36.18 -6.84
CA ASP A 129 -64.43 -35.24 -6.18
C ASP A 129 -64.00 -34.37 -4.97
N ALA A 130 -64.03 -33.03 -5.15
CA ALA A 130 -65.04 -32.11 -4.56
C ALA A 130 -64.54 -30.65 -4.35
N GLU A 131 -65.17 -29.74 -5.08
CA GLU A 131 -65.55 -28.32 -4.88
C GLU A 131 -64.99 -27.41 -3.75
N GLY A 132 -64.81 -26.12 -4.13
CA GLY A 132 -65.01 -24.92 -3.28
C GLY A 132 -63.76 -24.00 -3.15
N ASP A 133 -63.56 -22.96 -3.97
CA ASP A 133 -64.18 -21.60 -3.98
C ASP A 133 -63.37 -20.53 -3.20
N GLY A 134 -63.13 -19.38 -3.88
CA GLY A 134 -62.75 -18.05 -3.36
C GLY A 134 -61.33 -17.89 -2.79
N GLY A 135 -60.50 -16.91 -3.14
CA GLY A 135 -60.68 -15.64 -3.85
C GLY A 135 -59.57 -14.67 -3.40
N SER A 136 -58.88 -14.09 -4.39
CA SER A 136 -58.18 -12.79 -4.43
C SER A 136 -57.80 -12.05 -3.14
N GLY A 137 -56.52 -11.64 -3.06
CA GLY A 137 -56.07 -10.49 -2.28
C GLY A 137 -54.80 -9.90 -2.90
N GLU A 138 -54.94 -8.73 -3.49
CA GLU A 138 -53.95 -7.95 -4.25
C GLU A 138 -53.19 -6.97 -3.33
N GLU A 139 -51.99 -6.58 -3.78
CA GLU A 139 -51.18 -5.39 -3.43
C GLU A 139 -50.54 -5.30 -2.03
N THR A 140 -49.22 -5.12 -1.97
CA THR A 140 -48.58 -3.80 -1.74
C THR A 140 -47.05 -3.93 -1.83
N GLU A 141 -46.45 -3.14 -2.72
CA GLU A 141 -45.00 -2.89 -2.81
C GLU A 141 -44.43 -2.33 -1.49
N ALA A 142 -43.32 -2.90 -1.02
CA ALA A 142 -42.49 -2.30 0.02
C ALA A 142 -41.07 -2.15 -0.52
N GLU A 143 -40.71 -0.91 -0.85
CA GLU A 143 -39.35 -0.48 -1.15
C GLU A 143 -38.41 -0.86 0.01
N ALA A 144 -37.33 -1.59 -0.31
CA ALA A 144 -36.25 -1.88 0.62
C ALA A 144 -35.41 -0.61 0.87
N PRO A 145 -35.01 -0.31 2.12
CA PRO A 145 -34.23 0.88 2.40
C PRO A 145 -32.78 0.69 1.93
N GLU A 146 -32.29 1.72 1.24
CA GLU A 146 -30.92 1.90 0.78
C GLU A 146 -29.93 1.86 1.97
N GLU A 147 -29.02 0.89 1.98
CA GLU A 147 -28.03 0.69 3.04
C GLU A 147 -27.02 1.85 3.09
N ALA A 148 -27.29 2.83 3.96
CA ALA A 148 -26.35 3.89 4.30
C ALA A 148 -25.05 3.30 4.89
N GLN A 149 -23.92 3.57 4.25
CA GLN A 149 -22.59 3.20 4.76
C GLN A 149 -22.33 3.93 6.09
N PRO A 150 -22.02 3.23 7.19
CA PRO A 150 -21.82 3.88 8.48
C PRO A 150 -20.54 4.72 8.48
N SER A 151 -20.71 6.05 8.56
CA SER A 151 -19.64 7.06 8.63
C SER A 151 -18.98 7.15 10.02
N GLY A 152 -18.73 6.01 10.67
CA GLY A 152 -18.20 5.94 12.03
C GLY A 152 -17.06 4.92 12.17
N PRO A 153 -16.18 5.08 13.17
CA PRO A 153 -15.15 4.09 13.46
C PRO A 153 -15.79 2.72 13.77
N PRO A 154 -15.18 1.60 13.33
CA PRO A 154 -15.82 0.29 13.40
C PRO A 154 -16.13 -0.12 14.85
N VAL A 155 -17.41 -0.34 15.13
CA VAL A 155 -17.89 -0.76 16.44
C VAL A 155 -17.54 -2.24 16.68
N PHE A 156 -16.93 -2.53 17.83
CA PHE A 156 -16.44 -3.87 18.16
C PHE A 156 -17.50 -4.69 18.89
N SER A 157 -18.12 -5.65 18.21
CA SER A 157 -18.93 -6.70 18.84
C SER A 157 -18.43 -8.09 18.43
N GLY A 158 -18.15 -8.95 19.43
CA GLY A 158 -17.78 -10.35 19.20
C GLY A 158 -17.02 -11.00 20.37
N ALA A 159 -17.29 -12.30 20.56
CA ALA A 159 -16.65 -13.12 21.59
C ALA A 159 -15.12 -13.19 21.42
N ARG A 160 -14.40 -13.01 22.53
CA ARG A 160 -12.93 -13.08 22.60
C ARG A 160 -12.46 -14.46 22.12
N GLY A 161 -11.56 -14.50 21.13
CA GLY A 161 -10.76 -15.71 20.86
C GLY A 161 -10.63 -16.13 19.39
N ARG A 162 -11.54 -15.72 18.49
CA ARG A 162 -11.32 -15.94 17.05
C ARG A 162 -10.46 -14.81 16.51
N ARG A 163 -9.21 -15.10 16.13
CA ARG A 163 -8.38 -14.19 15.32
C ARG A 163 -9.14 -13.91 14.03
N ARG A 164 -9.93 -12.82 13.96
CA ARG A 164 -10.54 -12.42 12.69
C ARG A 164 -9.42 -12.16 11.70
N ARG A 165 -9.45 -12.90 10.59
CA ARG A 165 -8.59 -12.69 9.42
C ARG A 165 -8.97 -11.33 8.84
N HIS A 166 -8.00 -10.59 8.31
CA HIS A 166 -8.26 -9.29 7.69
C HIS A 166 -9.37 -9.41 6.64
N GLU A 167 -10.46 -8.67 6.82
CA GLU A 167 -11.47 -8.39 5.78
C GLU A 167 -10.87 -7.31 4.88
N GLY A 168 -10.24 -7.74 3.79
CA GLY A 168 -9.57 -6.87 2.81
C GLY A 168 -8.71 -7.70 1.85
N PRO A 169 -8.45 -7.24 0.60
CA PRO A 169 -7.49 -7.87 -0.29
C PRO A 169 -6.11 -7.92 0.37
N PRO A 170 -5.37 -9.03 0.28
CA PRO A 170 -4.02 -9.08 0.81
C PRO A 170 -3.13 -8.09 0.03
N ILE A 171 -2.61 -7.07 0.70
CA ILE A 171 -1.54 -6.24 0.13
C ILE A 171 -0.29 -7.13 0.02
N VAL A 172 0.11 -7.46 -1.21
CA VAL A 172 1.23 -8.38 -1.46
C VAL A 172 2.57 -7.66 -1.34
N LEU A 173 2.64 -6.41 -1.79
CA LEU A 173 3.84 -5.59 -1.70
C LEU A 173 3.48 -4.16 -1.30
N LEU A 174 3.99 -3.73 -0.14
CA LEU A 174 3.77 -2.38 0.37
C LEU A 174 4.97 -1.50 0.02
N ASN A 175 4.74 -0.51 -0.85
CA ASN A 175 5.75 0.45 -1.26
C ASN A 175 5.88 1.56 -0.19
N TYR A 176 7.10 1.93 0.19
CA TYR A 176 7.32 3.03 1.15
C TYR A 176 7.04 4.42 0.55
N LYS A 177 6.92 4.50 -0.78
CA LYS A 177 6.58 5.71 -1.53
C LYS A 177 5.08 6.04 -1.50
N ASP A 178 4.23 5.06 -1.18
CA ASP A 178 2.77 5.21 -1.17
C ASP A 178 2.31 5.88 0.13
N VAL A 179 2.46 7.21 0.18
CA VAL A 179 2.12 8.01 1.36
C VAL A 179 0.64 7.87 1.72
N THR A 180 -0.24 7.79 0.71
CA THR A 180 -1.69 7.69 0.88
C THR A 180 -2.07 6.41 1.62
N THR A 181 -1.53 5.26 1.19
CA THR A 181 -1.80 3.98 1.84
C THR A 181 -1.15 3.91 3.23
N LEU A 182 0.08 4.38 3.39
CA LEU A 182 0.79 4.33 4.67
C LEU A 182 0.14 5.22 5.73
N SER A 183 -0.38 6.38 5.35
CA SER A 183 -1.04 7.33 6.26
C SER A 183 -2.26 6.70 6.96
N ARG A 184 -3.00 5.81 6.29
CA ARG A 184 -4.14 5.07 6.87
C ARG A 184 -3.75 4.15 8.03
N PHE A 185 -2.49 3.71 8.09
CA PHE A 185 -1.96 2.86 9.15
C PHE A 185 -1.30 3.64 10.30
N LEU A 186 -1.40 4.96 10.29
CA LEU A 186 -0.92 5.83 11.36
C LEU A 186 -2.10 6.36 12.19
N THR A 187 -1.83 6.60 13.47
CA THR A 187 -2.72 7.39 14.34
C THR A 187 -2.64 8.87 13.99
N GLU A 188 -3.55 9.67 14.54
CA GLU A 188 -3.48 11.13 14.48
C GLU A 188 -2.16 11.67 15.01
N GLN A 189 -1.58 11.07 16.04
CA GLN A 189 -0.28 11.48 16.58
C GLN A 189 0.91 11.05 15.71
N GLY A 190 0.68 10.38 14.57
CA GLY A 190 1.76 9.81 13.76
C GLY A 190 2.36 8.52 14.34
N LYS A 191 1.81 7.92 15.40
CA LYS A 191 2.24 6.57 15.86
C LYS A 191 1.72 5.49 14.91
N ILE A 192 2.49 4.42 14.71
CA ILE A 192 2.06 3.26 13.89
C ILE A 192 0.94 2.54 14.63
N LEU A 193 -0.19 2.29 13.96
CA LEU A 193 -1.32 1.57 14.54
C LEU A 193 -0.90 0.14 14.93
N PRO A 194 -1.31 -0.33 16.12
CA PRO A 194 -0.97 -1.67 16.56
C PRO A 194 -1.72 -2.72 15.74
N LYS A 195 -1.11 -3.90 15.58
CA LYS A 195 -1.67 -5.03 14.82
C LYS A 195 -3.12 -5.37 15.17
N ARG A 196 -3.50 -5.23 16.45
CA ARG A 196 -4.86 -5.49 16.94
C ARG A 196 -5.92 -4.60 16.30
N THR A 197 -5.53 -3.37 15.92
CA THR A 197 -6.40 -2.38 15.30
C THR A 197 -6.37 -2.49 13.78
N THR A 198 -5.17 -2.67 13.20
CA THR A 198 -5.01 -2.78 11.74
C THR A 198 -5.52 -4.11 11.18
N LYS A 199 -5.69 -5.15 12.01
CA LYS A 199 -6.12 -6.52 11.62
C LYS A 199 -5.22 -7.19 10.57
N VAL A 200 -4.00 -6.71 10.37
CA VAL A 200 -3.05 -7.28 9.41
C VAL A 200 -2.30 -8.51 9.95
N THR A 201 -1.66 -9.27 9.06
CA THR A 201 -0.80 -10.41 9.47
C THR A 201 0.48 -9.92 10.17
N ALA A 202 1.12 -10.78 10.97
CA ALA A 202 2.39 -10.41 11.64
C ALA A 202 3.52 -10.09 10.64
N ARG A 203 3.55 -10.81 9.51
CA ARG A 203 4.49 -10.55 8.41
C ARG A 203 4.26 -9.18 7.81
N PHE A 204 3.00 -8.86 7.49
CA PHE A 204 2.65 -7.55 6.93
C PHE A 204 2.92 -6.41 7.91
N GLN A 205 2.62 -6.56 9.20
CA GLN A 205 2.92 -5.52 10.20
C GLN A 205 4.43 -5.20 10.25
N ARG A 206 5.30 -6.20 10.07
CA ARG A 206 6.75 -5.98 10.00
C ARG A 206 7.14 -5.20 8.74
N GLN A 207 6.60 -5.59 7.58
CA GLN A 207 6.80 -4.88 6.32
C GLN A 207 6.32 -3.43 6.41
N LEU A 208 5.11 -3.21 6.93
CA LEU A 208 4.56 -1.88 7.23
C LEU A 208 5.48 -1.06 8.14
N GLY A 209 5.99 -1.66 9.21
CA GLY A 209 6.94 -0.98 10.09
C GLY A 209 8.21 -0.53 9.37
N VAL A 210 8.77 -1.36 8.50
CA VAL A 210 9.94 -1.01 7.67
C VAL A 210 9.59 0.08 6.65
N ALA A 211 8.46 -0.05 5.96
CA ALA A 211 8.02 0.91 4.96
C ALA A 211 7.77 2.29 5.58
N VAL A 212 7.04 2.38 6.69
CA VAL A 212 6.82 3.64 7.42
C VAL A 212 8.14 4.25 7.88
N LYS A 213 9.08 3.44 8.39
CA LYS A 213 10.40 3.96 8.81
C LYS A 213 11.18 4.54 7.62
N ARG A 214 11.17 3.88 6.46
CA ARG A 214 11.79 4.37 5.22
C ARG A 214 11.11 5.66 4.72
N ALA A 215 9.78 5.69 4.68
CA ALA A 215 9.01 6.87 4.29
C ALA A 215 9.29 8.08 5.19
N ARG A 216 9.39 7.85 6.51
CA ARG A 216 9.80 8.90 7.46
C ARG A 216 11.23 9.35 7.24
N HIS A 217 12.17 8.43 7.04
CA HIS A 217 13.56 8.79 6.72
C HIS A 217 13.64 9.69 5.48
N LEU A 218 12.79 9.44 4.48
CA LEU A 218 12.66 10.26 3.28
C LEU A 218 11.77 11.50 3.45
N ALA A 219 11.36 11.84 4.68
CA ALA A 219 10.45 12.95 4.97
C ALA A 219 9.16 12.97 4.12
N LEU A 220 8.70 11.80 3.68
CA LEU A 220 7.39 11.66 3.02
C LEU A 220 6.26 11.56 4.04
N LEU A 221 6.57 11.09 5.26
CA LEU A 221 5.64 11.00 6.38
C LEU A 221 6.20 11.71 7.60
N PRO A 222 5.34 12.37 8.41
CA PRO A 222 5.77 13.00 9.64
C PRO A 222 6.02 11.96 10.75
N TYR A 223 6.85 12.33 11.73
CA TYR A 223 6.96 11.59 13.00
C TYR A 223 5.80 11.93 13.95
N ILE A 224 5.33 13.18 13.91
CA ILE A 224 4.28 13.77 14.74
C ILE A 224 3.46 14.68 13.81
N ARG A 225 2.12 14.65 13.86
CA ARG A 225 1.29 15.51 12.98
C ARG A 225 1.37 17.00 13.33
N ASP A 226 1.62 17.34 14.59
CA ASP A 226 1.61 18.72 15.10
C ASP A 226 2.87 19.53 14.75
N HIS A 227 3.55 19.21 13.65
CA HIS A 227 4.56 20.11 13.07
C HIS A 227 3.83 21.17 12.24
N GLU A 228 2.98 21.98 12.88
CA GLU A 228 2.63 23.26 12.27
C GLU A 228 3.91 24.11 12.21
N ALA A 229 4.19 24.58 11.00
CA ALA A 229 5.32 25.42 10.62
C ALA A 229 5.04 26.90 10.93
#